data_AF-A0A2V6KVR3-F1
#
_entry.id   AF-A0A2V6KVR3-F1
#
_cell.length_a   1.000
_cell.length_b   1.000
_cell.length_c   1.000
_cell.angle_alpha   90.00
_cell.angle_beta   90.00
_cell.angle_gamma   90.00
#
_symmetry.space_group_name_H-M   'P 1'
#
loop_
_entity.id
_entity.type
_entity.pdbx_description
1 polymer ?
#
loop_
_entity_poly.entity_id
_entity_poly.type
_entity_poly.pdbx_seq_one_letter_code
_entity_poly.pdbx_strand_id
1 'polypeptide(L)' 'MNFEQFQNQSRLYVIGALEPEEVEEFEKARKKFGKKAEDFITKCYDLHEAFALSLRPAKSSDAIKDRLMAMVKAKKES' A
#
# COMPACT_ATOMS: atom_id res chain seq x y z
N MET A 1 -20.41 -2.20 -3.00
CA MET A 1 -20.10 -2.72 -1.65
C MET A 1 -20.69 -1.86 -0.54
N ASN A 2 -20.96 -2.47 0.61
CA ASN A 2 -21.23 -1.76 1.88
C ASN A 2 -19.92 -1.36 2.59
N PHE A 3 -20.00 -0.65 3.72
CA PHE A 3 -18.79 -0.15 4.37
C PHE A 3 -17.95 -1.26 5.03
N GLU A 4 -18.56 -2.32 5.54
CA GLU A 4 -17.83 -3.45 6.14
C GLU A 4 -17.01 -4.21 5.08
N GLN A 5 -17.60 -4.45 3.91
CA GLN A 5 -16.90 -5.00 2.75
C GLN A 5 -15.74 -4.10 2.31
N PHE A 6 -15.97 -2.78 2.28
CA PHE A 6 -14.93 -1.80 1.98
C PHE A 6 -13.77 -1.86 2.99
N GLN A 7 -14.07 -2.01 4.29
CA GLN A 7 -13.04 -2.15 5.33
C GLN A 7 -12.19 -3.41 5.12
N ASN A 8 -12.82 -4.53 4.74
CA ASN A 8 -12.09 -5.76 4.46
C ASN A 8 -11.23 -5.63 3.20
N GLN A 9 -11.76 -5.08 2.11
CA GLN A 9 -10.99 -4.82 0.89
C GLN A 9 -9.89 -3.78 1.09
N SER A 10 -10.07 -2.79 1.98
CA SER A 10 -9.02 -1.81 2.32
C SER A 10 -7.76 -2.49 2.83
N ARG A 11 -7.89 -3.58 3.59
CA ARG A 11 -6.75 -4.36 4.10
C ARG A 11 -5.97 -5.04 2.98
N LEU A 12 -6.65 -5.48 1.92
CA LEU A 12 -6.04 -6.08 0.74
C LEU A 12 -5.45 -5.00 -0.19
N TYR A 13 -6.14 -3.87 -0.32
CA TYR A 13 -5.71 -2.73 -1.11
C TYR A 13 -4.36 -2.17 -0.64
N VAL A 14 -4.19 -1.94 0.66
CA VAL A 14 -2.94 -1.34 1.19
C VAL A 14 -1.70 -2.23 1.02
N ILE A 15 -1.89 -3.54 0.84
CA ILE A 15 -0.81 -4.49 0.57
C ILE A 15 -0.68 -4.83 -0.93
N GLY A 16 -1.47 -4.19 -1.80
CA GLY A 16 -1.44 -4.41 -3.24
C GLY A 16 -1.96 -5.78 -3.69
N ALA A 17 -2.88 -6.39 -2.93
CA ALA A 17 -3.41 -7.73 -3.17
C ALA A 17 -4.83 -7.76 -3.77
N LEU A 18 -5.30 -6.65 -4.34
CA LEU A 18 -6.55 -6.62 -5.10
C LEU A 18 -6.27 -6.82 -6.59
N GLU A 19 -7.14 -7.59 -7.25
CA GLU A 19 -7.15 -7.70 -8.70
C GLU A 19 -7.61 -6.38 -9.36
N PRO A 20 -7.25 -6.11 -10.63
CA PRO A 20 -7.57 -4.85 -11.30
C PRO A 20 -9.05 -4.46 -11.26
N GLU A 21 -9.95 -5.43 -11.44
CA GLU A 21 -11.40 -5.22 -11.40
C GLU A 21 -11.88 -4.87 -9.98
N GLU A 22 -11.27 -5.48 -8.95
CA GLU A 22 -11.57 -5.19 -7.55
C GLU A 22 -11.07 -3.80 -7.15
N VAL A 23 -9.93 -3.35 -7.69
CA VAL A 23 -9.42 -1.99 -7.50
C VAL A 23 -10.40 -0.96 -8.05
N GLU A 24 -11.00 -1.20 -9.22
CA GLU A 24 -11.96 -0.27 -9.80
C GLU A 24 -13.21 -0.11 -8.92
N GLU A 25 -13.77 -1.23 -8.45
CA GLU A 25 -14.91 -1.21 -7.52
C GLU A 25 -14.56 -0.54 -6.19
N PHE A 26 -13.36 -0.83 -5.67
CA PHE A 26 -12.84 -0.24 -4.44
C PHE A 26 -12.71 1.28 -4.55
N GLU A 27 -12.14 1.81 -5.64
CA GLU A 27 -11.99 3.25 -5.87
C GLU A 27 -13.34 3.96 -6.00
N LYS A 28 -14.36 3.31 -6.61
CA LYS A 28 -15.74 3.83 -6.62
C LYS A 28 -16.30 3.93 -5.19
N ALA A 29 -16.08 2.90 -4.37
CA ALA A 29 -16.53 2.89 -2.99
C ALA A 29 -15.77 3.89 -2.09
N ARG A 30 -14.46 4.04 -2.30
CA ARG A 30 -13.61 5.03 -1.64
C ARG A 30 -14.17 6.43 -1.87
N LYS A 31 -14.46 6.80 -3.12
CA LYS A 31 -15.11 8.06 -3.46
C LYS A 31 -16.49 8.21 -2.81
N LYS A 32 -17.30 7.15 -2.80
CA LYS A 32 -18.65 7.15 -2.19
C LYS A 32 -18.61 7.40 -0.67
N PHE A 33 -17.69 6.77 0.04
CA PHE A 33 -17.58 6.90 1.50
C PHE A 33 -16.74 8.11 1.93
N GLY A 34 -15.99 8.72 1.01
CA GLY A 34 -15.28 9.98 1.19
C GLY A 34 -14.31 9.92 2.38
N LYS A 35 -14.34 10.95 3.23
CA LYS A 35 -13.42 11.08 4.37
C LYS A 35 -13.40 9.85 5.28
N LYS A 36 -14.54 9.21 5.52
CA LYS A 36 -14.61 8.01 6.36
C LYS A 36 -13.83 6.83 5.76
N ALA A 37 -13.78 6.72 4.44
CA ALA A 37 -12.94 5.75 3.75
C ALA A 37 -11.46 6.09 3.86
N GLU A 38 -11.08 7.35 3.60
CA GLU A 38 -9.69 7.81 3.73
C GLU A 38 -9.15 7.57 5.15
N ASP A 39 -9.90 7.97 6.18
CA ASP A 39 -9.51 7.79 7.59
C ASP A 39 -9.29 6.30 7.93
N PHE A 40 -10.01 5.39 7.29
CA PHE A 40 -9.84 3.95 7.49
C PHE A 40 -8.65 3.39 6.71
N ILE A 41 -8.47 3.81 5.46
CA ILE A 41 -7.31 3.43 4.63
C ILE A 41 -6.01 3.88 5.32
N THR A 42 -5.96 5.10 5.85
CA THR A 42 -4.80 5.60 6.61
C THR A 42 -4.47 4.67 7.79
N LYS A 43 -5.47 4.26 8.59
CA LYS A 43 -5.25 3.30 9.67
C LYS A 43 -4.70 1.96 9.18
N CYS A 44 -5.13 1.50 8.00
CA CYS A 44 -4.61 0.29 7.40
C CYS A 44 -3.14 0.46 6.97
N TYR A 45 -2.76 1.62 6.41
CA TYR A 45 -1.36 1.92 6.09
C TYR A 45 -0.49 2.00 7.35
N ASP A 46 -0.94 2.69 8.40
CA ASP A 46 -0.20 2.79 9.67
C ASP A 46 0.07 1.41 10.28
N LEU A 47 -0.94 0.53 10.25
CA LEU A 47 -0.80 -0.85 10.71
C LEU A 47 0.14 -1.67 9.83
N HIS A 48 0.06 -1.50 8.51
CA HIS A 48 0.95 -2.18 7.57
C HIS A 48 2.41 -1.76 7.77
N GLU A 49 2.67 -0.46 7.95
CA GLU A 49 3.99 0.09 8.23
C GLU A 49 4.53 -0.41 9.58
N ALA A 50 3.73 -0.31 10.65
CA ALA A 50 4.11 -0.82 11.96
C ALA A 50 4.43 -2.33 11.91
N PHE A 51 3.64 -3.10 11.15
CA PHE A 51 3.91 -4.52 10.95
C PHE A 51 5.21 -4.74 10.19
N ALA A 52 5.44 -4.05 9.07
CA ALA A 52 6.67 -4.14 8.29
C ALA A 52 7.93 -3.80 9.11
N LEU A 53 7.84 -2.81 10.00
CA LEU A 53 8.92 -2.42 10.91
C LEU A 53 9.16 -3.45 12.03
N SER A 54 8.11 -4.15 12.47
CA SER A 54 8.21 -5.21 13.48
C SER A 54 8.82 -6.50 12.94
N LEU A 55 8.77 -6.71 11.62
CA LEU A 55 9.42 -7.84 11.00
C LEU A 55 10.94 -7.68 11.14
N ARG A 56 11.62 -8.72 11.62
CA ARG A 56 13.09 -8.75 11.59
C ARG A 56 13.53 -8.49 10.14
N PRO A 57 14.40 -7.51 9.89
CA PRO A 57 14.91 -7.27 8.54
C PRO A 57 15.45 -8.59 7.98
N ALA A 58 14.94 -9.03 6.83
CA ALA A 58 15.67 -10.00 6.04
C ALA A 58 17.08 -9.43 5.84
N LYS A 59 18.13 -10.25 5.96
CA LYS A 59 19.52 -9.79 5.76
C LYS A 59 19.54 -8.91 4.51
N SER A 60 19.88 -7.64 4.67
CA SER A 60 19.84 -6.69 3.56
C SER A 60 20.71 -7.25 2.45
N SER A 61 20.15 -7.47 1.27
CA SER A 61 20.97 -7.78 0.11
C SER A 61 21.62 -6.48 -0.33
N ASP A 62 22.90 -6.32 -0.02
CA ASP A 62 23.68 -5.14 -0.39
C ASP A 62 23.62 -4.89 -1.91
N ALA A 63 23.54 -5.97 -2.70
CA ALA A 63 23.36 -5.91 -4.14
C ALA A 63 22.04 -5.27 -4.58
N ILE A 64 20.93 -5.48 -3.84
CA ILE A 64 19.65 -4.84 -4.14
C ILE A 64 19.71 -3.36 -3.81
N LYS A 65 20.36 -3.00 -2.69
CA LYS A 65 20.55 -1.60 -2.29
C LYS A 65 21.37 -0.83 -3.32
N ASP A 66 22.49 -1.39 -3.78
CA ASP A 66 23.36 -0.74 -4.77
C ASP A 66 22.64 -0.54 -6.10
N ARG A 67 21.86 -1.54 -6.54
CA ARG A 67 21.04 -1.44 -7.75
C ARG A 67 19.97 -0.34 -7.64
N LEU A 68 19.27 -0.26 -6.50
CA LEU A 68 18.25 0.78 -6.28
C LEU A 68 18.87 2.18 -6.26
N MET A 69 20.02 2.34 -5.59
CA MET A 69 20.74 3.62 -5.54
C MET A 69 21.20 4.07 -6.94
N ALA A 70 21.67 3.13 -7.78
CA ALA A 70 22.02 3.42 -9.16
C ALA A 70 20.82 3.92 -9.99
N MET A 71 19.65 3.30 -9.85
CA MET A 71 18.42 3.73 -10.53
C MET A 71 17.98 5.14 -10.11
N VAL A 72 18.07 5.46 -8.81
CA VAL A 72 17.74 6.81 -8.30
C VAL A 72 18.72 7.85 -8.83
N LYS A 73 20.01 7.52 -8.90
CA LYS A 73 21.04 8.41 -9.44
C LYS A 73 20.80 8.71 -10.92
N ALA A 74 20.53 7.68 -11.74
CA ALA A 74 20.23 7.85 -13.16
C ALA A 74 19.01 8.74 -13.40
N LYS A 75 17.98 8.66 -12.53
CA LYS A 75 16.78 9.51 -12.61
C LYS A 75 17.05 10.99 -12.27
N LYS A 76 18.07 11.29 -11.44
CA LYS A 76 18.44 12.68 -11.09
C LYS A 76 19.31 13.35 -12.14
N GLU A 77 19.98 12.56 -12.97
CA GLU A 77 20.86 13.03 -14.04
C GLU A 77 20.12 13.17 -15.39
N SER A 78 18.81 12.87 -15.42
CA SER A 78 17.89 13.07 -16.55
C SER A 78 16.99 14.27 -16.30
#